data_AF-A0A2N1Q2A7-F1
#
_entry.id   AF-A0A2N1Q2A7-F1
#
_cell.length_a   1.000
_cell.length_b   1.000
_cell.length_c   1.000
_cell.angle_alpha   90.00
_cell.angle_beta   90.00
_cell.angle_gamma   90.00
#
_symmetry.space_group_name_H-M   'P 1'
#
loop_
_entity.id
_entity.type
_entity.pdbx_description
1 polymer ?
#
loop_
_entity_poly.entity_id
_entity_poly.type
_entity_poly.pdbx_seq_one_letter_code
_entity_poly.pdbx_strand_id
1 'polypeptide(L)'
;MNDYDDLFDKEQDVKQEIILEKTTVSSNSFDDFYERQHKVRRALLMFALYIVIQYAVVLLSYAITNNVYAYLEDAVQAVDETTEIVFSVSDNYITGSTEINELYPYLVEFDGAITNNYTKDIPRLTLNIYLLDETGKRVGSQMVIIDDFLANETYTIDISGVYENSPVDLDIEVIADRPAIFNAVDFLVFSLILLVVFFFIDKIDLKKNWEAIKAEPKKYIAQMFYGFLMMFAANFLANIILMFFGTTETSNNEVAIRSMFNANPLNLGILFFSIGIMVPIVEEIIYRKVVFTLIEKHLKFKLTILISALLFAFMHIQGDYIQMIPYTAMGIVLGYVYYKSGRNVLVSSGVHMLNNLYSWIMYVLMIYGIISL
;
A
#
# COMPACT_ATOMS: atom_id res chain seq x y z
N MET A 1 -35.88 -5.89 75.91
CA MET A 1 -35.23 -6.13 74.61
C MET A 1 -35.94 -7.32 74.03
N ASN A 2 -36.82 -7.11 73.06
CA ASN A 2 -37.66 -8.15 72.47
C ASN A 2 -37.03 -8.51 71.11
N ASP A 3 -36.71 -9.79 70.91
CA ASP A 3 -36.05 -10.38 69.72
C ASP A 3 -36.98 -10.47 68.50
N TYR A 4 -37.79 -9.44 68.22
CA TYR A 4 -38.75 -9.46 67.11
C TYR A 4 -38.83 -8.16 66.28
N ASP A 5 -38.00 -7.15 66.57
CA ASP A 5 -38.02 -5.86 65.85
C ASP A 5 -37.30 -5.90 64.48
N ASP A 6 -36.55 -6.97 64.22
CA ASP A 6 -35.66 -7.16 63.07
C ASP A 6 -36.33 -7.88 61.86
N LEU A 7 -37.65 -8.16 61.95
CA LEU A 7 -38.42 -8.76 60.85
C LEU A 7 -38.91 -7.76 59.80
N PHE A 8 -38.89 -6.45 60.09
CA PHE A 8 -39.43 -5.42 59.18
C PHE A 8 -38.38 -4.53 58.50
N ASP A 9 -37.11 -4.55 58.93
CA ASP A 9 -36.02 -3.81 58.26
C ASP A 9 -35.57 -4.46 56.95
N LYS A 10 -35.69 -5.79 56.83
CA LYS A 10 -35.28 -6.52 55.61
C LYS A 10 -36.08 -6.14 54.36
N GLU A 11 -37.33 -5.71 54.49
CA GLU A 11 -38.12 -5.27 53.33
C GLU A 11 -37.68 -3.91 52.78
N GLN A 12 -37.15 -3.02 53.64
CA GLN A 12 -36.61 -1.74 53.21
C GLN A 12 -35.24 -1.92 52.56
N ASP A 13 -34.39 -2.76 53.14
CA ASP A 13 -33.08 -3.10 52.56
C ASP A 13 -33.23 -3.80 51.20
N VAL A 14 -34.15 -4.75 51.06
CA VAL A 14 -34.43 -5.43 49.78
C VAL A 14 -35.02 -4.45 48.76
N LYS A 15 -35.89 -3.51 49.16
CA LYS A 15 -36.38 -2.47 48.26
C LYS A 15 -35.27 -1.50 47.84
N GLN A 16 -34.36 -1.13 48.75
CA GLN A 16 -33.21 -0.29 48.43
C GLN A 16 -32.22 -1.00 47.52
N GLU A 17 -31.93 -2.29 47.74
CA GLU A 17 -31.11 -3.12 46.86
C GLU A 17 -31.74 -3.26 45.47
N ILE A 18 -33.04 -3.54 45.38
CA ILE A 18 -33.75 -3.65 44.09
C ILE A 18 -33.81 -2.30 43.36
N ILE A 19 -33.91 -1.19 44.08
CA ILE A 19 -33.87 0.16 43.50
C ILE A 19 -32.46 0.48 43.00
N LEU A 20 -31.42 0.18 43.79
CA LEU A 20 -30.00 0.36 43.44
C LEU A 20 -29.61 -0.52 42.23
N GLU A 21 -30.07 -1.77 42.18
CA GLU A 21 -29.85 -2.70 41.07
C GLU A 21 -30.60 -2.25 39.80
N LYS A 22 -31.83 -1.73 39.92
CA LYS A 22 -32.55 -1.12 38.77
C LYS A 22 -31.90 0.16 38.26
N THR A 23 -31.32 0.99 39.12
CA THR A 23 -30.62 2.21 38.67
C THR A 23 -29.23 1.94 38.09
N THR A 24 -28.56 0.85 38.46
CA THR A 24 -27.20 0.52 37.96
C THR A 24 -27.20 -0.31 36.68
N VAL A 25 -28.25 -1.10 36.43
CA VAL A 25 -28.35 -1.95 35.22
C VAL A 25 -28.92 -1.21 34.00
N SER A 26 -29.58 -0.06 34.19
CA SER A 26 -30.34 0.62 33.12
C SER A 26 -29.65 1.80 32.42
N SER A 27 -28.66 2.47 33.00
CA SER A 27 -28.04 3.66 32.38
C SER A 27 -26.87 3.30 31.45
N ASN A 28 -26.01 2.36 31.86
CA ASN A 28 -24.80 2.02 31.11
C ASN A 28 -25.07 1.26 29.80
N SER A 29 -26.13 0.47 29.70
CA SER A 29 -26.45 -0.30 28.49
C SER A 29 -27.13 0.55 27.40
N PHE A 30 -27.89 1.56 27.81
CA PHE A 30 -28.59 2.47 26.91
C PHE A 30 -27.61 3.46 26.27
N ASP A 31 -26.74 4.08 27.06
CA ASP A 31 -25.71 5.00 26.55
C ASP A 31 -24.69 4.29 25.64
N ASP A 32 -24.29 3.05 25.97
CA ASP A 32 -23.41 2.21 25.12
C ASP A 32 -24.08 1.90 23.76
N PHE A 33 -25.40 1.72 23.71
CA PHE A 33 -26.12 1.51 22.45
C PHE A 33 -26.08 2.74 21.54
N TYR A 34 -26.39 3.93 22.06
CA TYR A 34 -26.35 5.16 21.26
C TYR A 34 -24.92 5.49 20.83
N GLU A 35 -23.94 5.34 21.72
CA GLU A 35 -22.54 5.57 21.38
C GLU A 35 -22.08 4.63 20.24
N ARG A 36 -22.47 3.35 20.29
CA ARG A 36 -22.22 2.39 19.20
C ARG A 36 -22.93 2.78 17.91
N GLN A 37 -24.20 3.17 17.96
CA GLN A 37 -24.91 3.63 16.76
C GLN A 37 -24.26 4.86 16.13
N HIS A 38 -23.85 5.83 16.95
CA HIS A 38 -23.15 7.03 16.49
C HIS A 38 -21.80 6.68 15.83
N LYS A 39 -21.02 5.76 16.43
CA LYS A 39 -19.77 5.27 15.83
C LYS A 39 -20.00 4.60 14.47
N VAL A 40 -21.03 3.76 14.35
CA VAL A 40 -21.38 3.08 13.08
C VAL A 40 -21.83 4.07 12.01
N ARG A 41 -22.72 5.03 12.35
CA ARG A 41 -23.16 6.05 11.39
C ARG A 41 -22.01 6.92 10.90
N ARG A 42 -21.11 7.32 11.80
CA ARG A 42 -19.90 8.06 11.45
C ARG A 42 -18.98 7.23 10.55
N ALA A 43 -18.78 5.93 10.86
CA ALA A 43 -17.99 5.03 10.03
C ALA A 43 -18.59 4.89 8.62
N LEU A 44 -19.91 4.71 8.49
CA LEU A 44 -20.59 4.65 7.19
C LEU A 44 -20.43 5.96 6.39
N LEU A 45 -20.55 7.12 7.05
CA LEU A 45 -20.33 8.42 6.42
C LEU A 45 -18.90 8.54 5.89
N MET A 46 -17.89 8.21 6.70
CA MET A 46 -16.49 8.25 6.29
C MET A 46 -16.21 7.29 5.12
N PHE A 47 -16.81 6.09 5.15
CA PHE A 47 -16.67 5.12 4.06
C PHE A 47 -17.32 5.62 2.75
N ALA A 48 -18.52 6.20 2.83
CA ALA A 48 -19.18 6.77 1.67
C ALA A 48 -18.37 7.94 1.08
N LEU A 49 -17.86 8.84 1.92
CA LEU A 49 -17.02 9.95 1.49
C LEU A 49 -15.70 9.47 0.87
N TYR A 50 -15.08 8.42 1.43
CA TYR A 50 -13.91 7.79 0.84
C TYR A 50 -14.15 7.35 -0.60
N ILE A 51 -15.25 6.61 -0.83
CA ILE A 51 -15.62 6.14 -2.17
C ILE A 51 -15.88 7.33 -3.09
N VAL A 52 -16.71 8.30 -2.67
CA VAL A 52 -17.06 9.46 -3.51
C VAL A 52 -15.83 10.27 -3.89
N ILE A 53 -14.94 10.54 -2.92
CA ILE A 53 -13.71 11.32 -3.16
C ILE A 53 -12.74 10.54 -4.06
N GLN A 54 -12.56 9.23 -3.84
CA GLN A 54 -11.75 8.37 -4.70
C GLN A 54 -12.22 8.46 -6.15
N TYR A 55 -13.52 8.23 -6.41
CA TYR A 55 -14.07 8.29 -7.76
C TYR A 55 -13.98 9.69 -8.36
N ALA A 56 -14.21 10.75 -7.58
CA ALA A 56 -14.09 12.13 -8.06
C ALA A 56 -12.65 12.47 -8.50
N VAL A 57 -11.64 12.06 -7.72
CA VAL A 57 -10.23 12.27 -8.09
C VAL A 57 -9.86 11.46 -9.33
N VAL A 58 -10.26 10.19 -9.40
CA VAL A 58 -10.00 9.35 -10.58
C VAL A 58 -10.64 9.93 -11.84
N LEU A 59 -11.89 10.40 -11.78
CA LEU A 59 -12.57 11.02 -12.91
C LEU A 59 -11.91 12.32 -13.36
N LEU A 60 -11.48 13.15 -12.40
CA LEU A 60 -10.77 14.39 -12.70
C LEU A 60 -9.41 14.09 -13.35
N SER A 61 -8.66 13.15 -12.78
CA SER A 61 -7.37 12.68 -13.28
C SER A 61 -7.48 12.15 -14.71
N TYR A 62 -8.48 11.29 -14.97
CA TYR A 62 -8.80 10.78 -16.30
C TYR A 62 -9.17 11.88 -17.30
N ALA A 63 -10.00 12.85 -16.90
CA ALA A 63 -10.39 13.97 -17.74
C ALA A 63 -9.20 14.87 -18.11
N ILE A 64 -8.26 15.08 -17.17
CA ILE A 64 -7.02 15.81 -17.44
C ILE A 64 -6.14 15.02 -18.41
N THR A 65 -5.95 13.71 -18.18
CA THR A 65 -5.13 12.87 -19.06
C THR A 65 -5.63 12.88 -20.49
N ASN A 66 -6.92 12.67 -20.69
CA ASN A 66 -7.51 12.64 -22.03
C ASN A 66 -7.54 14.01 -22.73
N ASN A 67 -7.42 15.12 -22.00
CA ASN A 67 -7.40 16.44 -22.61
C ASN A 67 -5.98 16.88 -22.95
N VAL A 68 -5.04 16.64 -22.03
CA VAL A 68 -3.66 17.12 -22.15
C VAL A 68 -2.76 16.11 -22.89
N TYR A 69 -2.97 14.81 -22.66
CA TYR A 69 -2.08 13.73 -23.10
C TYR A 69 -2.73 12.77 -24.09
N ALA A 70 -3.86 13.12 -24.72
CA ALA A 70 -4.50 12.27 -25.74
C ALA A 70 -3.60 11.94 -26.94
N TYR A 71 -2.59 12.76 -27.21
CA TYR A 71 -1.65 12.52 -28.31
C TYR A 71 -0.66 11.38 -28.03
N LEU A 72 -0.57 10.89 -26.79
CA LEU A 72 0.39 9.86 -26.41
C LEU A 72 0.13 8.52 -27.11
N GLU A 73 -1.12 8.19 -27.41
CA GLU A 73 -1.46 6.96 -28.15
C GLU A 73 -0.82 6.96 -29.55
N ASP A 74 -0.98 8.06 -30.29
CA ASP A 74 -0.34 8.25 -31.61
C ASP A 74 1.19 8.31 -31.50
N ALA A 75 1.70 8.91 -30.41
CA ALA A 75 3.14 9.03 -30.18
C ALA A 75 3.81 7.68 -29.92
N VAL A 76 3.15 6.78 -29.16
CA VAL A 76 3.62 5.41 -28.94
C VAL A 76 3.74 4.67 -30.25
N GLN A 77 2.71 4.75 -31.12
CA GLN A 77 2.76 4.05 -32.40
C GLN A 77 3.93 4.53 -33.27
N ALA A 78 4.19 5.84 -33.31
CA ALA A 78 5.30 6.41 -34.07
C ALA A 78 6.69 6.00 -33.51
N VAL A 79 6.77 5.76 -32.20
CA VAL A 79 7.98 5.30 -31.53
C VAL A 79 8.18 3.79 -31.76
N ASP A 80 7.12 3.01 -31.64
CA ASP A 80 7.14 1.54 -31.76
C ASP A 80 7.71 1.08 -33.11
N GLU A 81 7.38 1.80 -34.19
CA GLU A 81 7.93 1.58 -35.54
C GLU A 81 9.46 1.71 -35.62
N THR A 82 10.10 2.34 -34.63
CA THR A 82 11.55 2.56 -34.58
C THR A 82 12.28 1.70 -33.55
N THR A 83 11.56 0.88 -32.80
CA THR A 83 12.12 0.09 -31.70
C THR A 83 12.95 -1.07 -32.25
N GLU A 84 14.27 -0.87 -32.31
CA GLU A 84 15.23 -1.92 -32.67
C GLU A 84 16.05 -2.28 -31.43
N ILE A 85 15.59 -3.29 -30.68
CA ILE A 85 16.29 -3.85 -29.53
C ILE A 85 16.62 -5.31 -29.82
N VAL A 86 17.89 -5.67 -29.62
CA VAL A 86 18.38 -7.04 -29.67
C VAL A 86 18.90 -7.43 -28.29
N PHE A 87 19.04 -8.74 -28.06
CA PHE A 87 19.67 -9.23 -26.85
C PHE A 87 20.68 -10.34 -27.17
N SER A 88 21.61 -10.56 -26.25
CA SER A 88 22.50 -11.71 -26.25
C SER A 88 22.50 -12.38 -24.88
N VAL A 89 22.76 -13.68 -24.87
CA VAL A 89 22.82 -14.49 -23.65
C VAL A 89 24.22 -15.07 -23.50
N SER A 90 24.79 -14.94 -22.31
CA SER A 90 26.09 -15.50 -21.93
C SER A 90 26.05 -16.10 -20.52
N ASP A 91 27.12 -16.79 -20.12
CA ASP A 91 27.25 -17.35 -18.78
C ASP A 91 27.49 -16.24 -17.75
N ASN A 92 26.70 -16.23 -16.67
CA ASN A 92 26.92 -15.37 -15.53
C ASN A 92 27.88 -16.03 -14.51
N TYR A 93 29.12 -15.54 -14.46
CA TYR A 93 30.12 -16.04 -13.53
C TYR A 93 30.05 -15.36 -12.16
N ILE A 94 30.33 -16.11 -11.10
CA ILE A 94 30.49 -15.54 -9.75
C ILE A 94 31.63 -14.53 -9.78
N THR A 95 31.41 -13.34 -9.22
CA THR A 95 32.39 -12.23 -9.24
C THR A 95 33.76 -12.67 -8.70
N GLY A 96 34.79 -12.60 -9.54
CA GLY A 96 36.16 -13.02 -9.19
C GLY A 96 36.42 -14.52 -9.28
N SER A 97 35.51 -15.29 -9.90
CA SER A 97 35.59 -16.73 -10.11
C SER A 97 35.34 -17.10 -11.58
N THR A 98 35.70 -18.33 -11.96
CA THR A 98 35.32 -18.97 -13.23
C THR A 98 34.12 -19.90 -13.10
N GLU A 99 33.54 -19.99 -11.90
CA GLU A 99 32.34 -20.80 -11.63
C GLU A 99 31.09 -20.01 -12.03
N ILE A 100 30.16 -20.69 -12.70
CA ILE A 100 28.85 -20.13 -13.07
C ILE A 100 27.98 -20.01 -11.83
N ASN A 101 27.22 -18.92 -11.72
CA ASN A 101 26.24 -18.76 -10.66
C ASN A 101 25.08 -19.75 -10.86
N GLU A 102 24.98 -20.76 -9.99
CA GLU A 102 23.95 -21.80 -10.11
C GLU A 102 22.51 -21.27 -9.96
N LEU A 103 22.30 -20.15 -9.27
CA LEU A 103 20.97 -19.58 -9.05
C LEU A 103 20.52 -18.67 -10.20
N TYR A 104 21.46 -17.94 -10.79
CA TYR A 104 21.22 -17.05 -11.93
C TYR A 104 22.30 -17.25 -13.00
N PRO A 105 22.26 -18.35 -13.75
CA PRO A 105 23.36 -18.75 -14.62
C PRO A 105 23.45 -17.94 -15.92
N TYR A 106 22.42 -17.18 -16.28
CA TYR A 106 22.37 -16.47 -17.56
C TYR A 106 22.54 -14.97 -17.36
N LEU A 107 23.56 -14.39 -18.00
CA LEU A 107 23.71 -12.94 -18.19
C LEU A 107 23.08 -12.58 -19.53
N VAL A 108 22.12 -11.67 -19.50
CA VAL A 108 21.42 -11.18 -20.69
C VAL A 108 21.76 -9.72 -20.88
N GLU A 109 22.31 -9.38 -22.03
CA GLU A 109 22.67 -8.01 -22.42
C GLU A 109 21.71 -7.55 -23.52
N PHE A 110 21.19 -6.33 -23.38
CA PHE A 110 20.24 -5.71 -24.31
C PHE A 110 20.89 -4.49 -24.94
N ASP A 111 20.91 -4.49 -26.27
CA ASP A 111 21.48 -3.41 -27.09
C ASP A 111 20.44 -2.92 -28.08
N GLY A 112 20.33 -1.60 -28.23
CA GLY A 112 19.41 -1.04 -29.20
C GLY A 112 19.32 0.46 -29.16
N ALA A 113 18.40 0.99 -29.97
CA ALA A 113 18.05 2.39 -29.93
C ALA A 113 16.57 2.56 -30.23
N ILE A 114 16.01 3.63 -29.66
CA ILE A 114 14.64 4.04 -29.87
C ILE A 114 14.62 5.52 -30.19
N THR A 115 13.77 5.95 -31.12
CA THR A 115 13.71 7.36 -31.54
C THR A 115 12.30 7.91 -31.39
N ASN A 116 12.18 9.09 -30.78
CA ASN A 116 10.92 9.83 -30.78
C ASN A 116 10.68 10.48 -32.14
N ASN A 117 10.16 9.71 -33.10
CA ASN A 117 9.77 10.22 -34.41
C ASN A 117 8.43 10.98 -34.39
N TYR A 118 7.83 11.18 -33.22
CA TYR A 118 6.64 12.00 -33.08
C TYR A 118 6.99 13.50 -33.02
N THR A 119 6.03 14.34 -33.40
CA THR A 119 6.23 15.80 -33.52
C THR A 119 6.29 16.55 -32.18
N LYS A 120 6.05 15.85 -31.06
CA LYS A 120 5.97 16.41 -29.72
C LYS A 120 6.82 15.58 -28.75
N ASP A 121 7.25 16.24 -27.69
CA ASP A 121 7.92 15.58 -26.57
C ASP A 121 6.98 14.56 -25.92
N ILE A 122 7.53 13.40 -25.56
CA ILE A 122 6.84 12.36 -24.81
C ILE A 122 7.27 12.50 -23.35
N PRO A 123 6.38 12.87 -22.42
CA PRO A 123 6.80 13.21 -21.07
C PRO A 123 7.38 12.01 -20.31
N ARG A 124 6.88 10.82 -20.62
CA ARG A 124 7.43 9.57 -20.11
C ARG A 124 7.15 8.44 -21.11
N LEU A 125 8.19 7.71 -21.47
CA LEU A 125 8.12 6.47 -22.22
C LEU A 125 8.62 5.32 -21.33
N THR A 126 7.89 4.21 -21.29
CA THR A 126 8.27 2.97 -20.61
C THR A 126 8.36 1.86 -21.64
N LEU A 127 9.49 1.16 -21.64
CA LEU A 127 9.69 -0.07 -22.40
C LEU A 127 9.67 -1.24 -21.43
N ASN A 128 8.63 -2.04 -21.48
CA ASN A 128 8.60 -3.33 -20.79
C ASN A 128 9.15 -4.39 -21.76
N ILE A 129 10.36 -4.86 -21.48
CA ILE A 129 11.03 -5.91 -22.26
C ILE A 129 10.78 -7.23 -21.54
N TYR A 130 9.94 -8.08 -22.10
CA TYR A 130 9.64 -9.41 -21.58
C TYR A 130 10.51 -10.46 -22.25
N LEU A 131 11.17 -11.27 -21.44
CA LEU A 131 12.00 -12.39 -21.89
C LEU A 131 11.15 -13.65 -21.96
N LEU A 132 11.18 -14.35 -23.09
CA LEU A 132 10.37 -15.54 -23.35
C LEU A 132 11.24 -16.78 -23.48
N ASP A 133 10.75 -17.90 -22.94
CA ASP A 133 11.32 -19.23 -23.20
C ASP A 133 10.80 -19.84 -24.51
N GLU A 134 11.28 -21.04 -24.85
CA GLU A 134 10.87 -21.78 -26.06
C GLU A 134 9.37 -22.08 -26.14
N THR A 135 8.65 -22.00 -25.02
CA THR A 135 7.20 -22.22 -24.95
C THR A 135 6.39 -20.91 -25.09
N GLY A 136 7.08 -19.77 -25.17
CA GLY A 136 6.47 -18.44 -25.16
C GLY A 136 6.05 -17.97 -23.76
N LYS A 137 6.51 -18.64 -22.70
CA LYS A 137 6.24 -18.22 -21.31
C LYS A 137 7.24 -17.15 -20.89
N ARG A 138 6.75 -16.13 -20.19
CA ARG A 138 7.60 -15.10 -19.57
C ARG A 138 8.50 -15.72 -18.49
N VAL A 139 9.81 -15.54 -18.64
CA VAL A 139 10.84 -16.03 -17.72
C VAL A 139 11.68 -14.92 -17.09
N GLY A 140 11.47 -13.69 -17.54
CA GLY A 140 12.12 -12.50 -16.99
C GLY A 140 11.50 -11.25 -17.59
N SER A 141 11.82 -10.11 -17.00
CA SER A 141 11.51 -8.81 -17.59
C SER A 141 12.58 -7.78 -17.25
N GLN A 142 12.65 -6.74 -18.07
CA GLN A 142 13.43 -5.55 -17.83
C GLN A 142 12.55 -4.33 -18.15
N MET A 143 12.66 -3.29 -17.34
CA MET A 143 11.93 -2.04 -17.55
C MET A 143 12.93 -0.92 -17.81
N VAL A 144 12.74 -0.21 -18.92
CA VAL A 144 13.46 1.03 -19.23
C VAL A 144 12.48 2.18 -19.18
N ILE A 145 12.80 3.22 -18.41
CA ILE A 145 11.99 4.43 -18.29
C ILE A 145 12.79 5.61 -18.84
N ILE A 146 12.21 6.31 -19.81
CA ILE A 146 12.76 7.52 -20.41
C ILE A 146 11.81 8.66 -20.04
N ASP A 147 12.23 9.53 -19.12
CA ASP A 147 11.50 10.75 -18.76
C ASP A 147 11.93 11.89 -19.71
N ASP A 148 11.00 12.78 -20.07
CA ASP A 148 11.21 13.96 -20.93
C ASP A 148 11.83 13.65 -22.31
N PHE A 149 11.33 12.61 -23.01
CA PHE A 149 11.84 12.16 -24.30
C PHE A 149 11.50 13.14 -25.43
N LEU A 150 12.49 13.93 -25.87
CA LEU A 150 12.29 15.08 -26.74
C LEU A 150 11.97 14.65 -28.18
N ALA A 151 11.25 15.49 -28.93
CA ALA A 151 10.97 15.22 -30.33
C ALA A 151 12.27 15.07 -31.16
N ASN A 152 12.37 13.99 -31.93
CA ASN A 152 13.54 13.54 -32.71
C ASN A 152 14.77 13.15 -31.88
N GLU A 153 14.64 12.98 -30.56
CA GLU A 153 15.69 12.40 -29.74
C GLU A 153 15.79 10.89 -29.99
N THR A 154 17.02 10.37 -29.99
CA THR A 154 17.28 8.93 -29.99
C THR A 154 17.90 8.54 -28.66
N TYR A 155 17.29 7.59 -27.97
CA TYR A 155 17.79 7.01 -26.74
C TYR A 155 18.45 5.67 -27.03
N THR A 156 19.71 5.50 -26.60
CA THR A 156 20.44 4.24 -26.74
C THR A 156 20.22 3.37 -25.51
N ILE A 157 19.94 2.09 -25.75
CA ILE A 157 19.74 1.07 -24.72
C ILE A 157 21.01 0.22 -24.69
N ASP A 158 21.63 0.19 -23.51
CA ASP A 158 22.79 -0.65 -23.16
C ASP A 158 22.59 -1.01 -21.68
N ILE A 159 21.94 -2.15 -21.45
CA ILE A 159 21.59 -2.64 -20.11
C ILE A 159 21.81 -4.14 -20.04
N SER A 160 22.04 -4.67 -18.84
CA SER A 160 22.17 -6.10 -18.61
C SER A 160 21.45 -6.55 -17.36
N GLY A 161 21.06 -7.82 -17.34
CA GLY A 161 20.38 -8.47 -16.22
C GLY A 161 20.79 -9.93 -16.10
N VAL A 162 20.62 -10.50 -14.90
CA VAL A 162 20.91 -11.92 -14.65
C VAL A 162 19.62 -12.67 -14.37
N TYR A 163 19.48 -13.86 -14.95
CA TYR A 163 18.23 -14.62 -14.97
C TYR A 163 18.47 -16.10 -14.64
N GLU A 164 17.46 -16.72 -14.05
CA GLU A 164 17.45 -18.15 -13.71
C GLU A 164 17.28 -19.03 -14.96
N ASN A 165 16.54 -18.55 -15.96
CA ASN A 165 16.20 -19.29 -17.17
C ASN A 165 16.78 -18.59 -18.41
N SER A 166 17.21 -19.38 -19.40
CA SER A 166 17.73 -18.85 -20.66
C SER A 166 16.57 -18.37 -21.53
N PRO A 167 16.52 -17.10 -21.91
CA PRO A 167 15.54 -16.63 -22.88
C PRO A 167 15.95 -17.02 -24.31
N VAL A 168 14.96 -17.12 -25.20
CA VAL A 168 15.16 -17.37 -26.63
C VAL A 168 14.49 -16.32 -27.52
N ASP A 169 13.57 -15.54 -26.95
CA ASP A 169 12.84 -14.49 -27.66
C ASP A 169 12.50 -13.32 -26.72
N LEU A 170 12.08 -12.21 -27.32
CA LEU A 170 11.74 -10.97 -26.64
C LEU A 170 10.36 -10.45 -27.09
N ASP A 171 9.59 -9.94 -26.15
CA ASP A 171 8.33 -9.23 -26.39
C ASP A 171 8.46 -7.84 -25.76
N ILE A 172 8.31 -6.78 -26.56
CA ILE A 172 8.47 -5.40 -26.09
C ILE A 172 7.12 -4.72 -26.12
N GLU A 173 6.73 -4.18 -24.97
CA GLU A 173 5.58 -3.31 -24.86
C GLU A 173 6.06 -1.87 -24.63
N VAL A 174 5.74 -0.99 -25.59
CA VAL A 174 6.00 0.44 -25.51
C VAL A 174 4.78 1.15 -24.94
N ILE A 175 4.96 1.88 -23.84
CA ILE A 175 3.90 2.64 -23.19
C ILE A 175 4.37 4.09 -23.04
N ALA A 176 3.57 5.05 -23.49
CA ALA A 176 3.76 6.44 -23.11
C ALA A 176 2.73 6.83 -22.06
N ASP A 177 3.17 7.59 -21.07
CA ASP A 177 2.32 8.07 -19.99
C ASP A 177 2.63 9.55 -19.70
N ARG A 178 1.74 10.15 -18.91
CA ARG A 178 1.95 11.46 -18.31
C ARG A 178 3.18 11.45 -17.38
N PRO A 179 3.73 12.62 -17.03
CA PRO A 179 4.87 12.72 -16.11
C PRO A 179 4.64 11.96 -14.79
N ALA A 180 5.68 11.31 -14.25
CA ALA A 180 5.62 10.57 -12.98
C ALA A 180 5.05 11.40 -11.82
N ILE A 181 5.43 12.70 -11.79
CA ILE A 181 4.98 13.66 -10.77
C ILE A 181 3.46 13.83 -10.75
N PHE A 182 2.78 13.60 -11.88
CA PHE A 182 1.32 13.67 -11.95
C PHE A 182 0.69 12.64 -11.01
N ASN A 183 1.12 11.38 -11.09
CA ASN A 183 0.63 10.31 -10.21
C ASN A 183 0.95 10.63 -8.74
N ALA A 184 2.13 11.17 -8.45
CA ALA A 184 2.53 11.55 -7.10
C ALA A 184 1.63 12.67 -6.53
N VAL A 185 1.28 13.64 -7.36
CA VAL A 185 0.34 14.73 -7.02
C VAL A 185 -1.08 14.21 -6.82
N ASP A 186 -1.55 13.26 -7.64
CA ASP A 186 -2.86 12.62 -7.46
C ASP A 186 -2.97 11.98 -6.07
N PHE A 187 -1.98 11.18 -5.67
CA PHE A 187 -1.95 10.60 -4.32
C PHE A 187 -1.90 11.66 -3.21
N LEU A 188 -1.11 12.72 -3.41
CA LEU A 188 -1.00 13.81 -2.44
C LEU A 188 -2.34 14.53 -2.26
N VAL A 189 -2.99 14.94 -3.35
CA VAL A 189 -4.27 15.67 -3.32
C VAL A 189 -5.37 14.78 -2.76
N PHE A 190 -5.47 13.54 -3.22
CA PHE A 190 -6.44 12.57 -2.73
C PHE A 190 -6.31 12.36 -1.22
N SER A 191 -5.10 12.04 -0.74
CA SER A 191 -4.86 11.79 0.68
C SER A 191 -5.04 13.05 1.53
N LEU A 192 -4.66 14.23 1.03
CA LEU A 192 -4.88 15.51 1.72
C LEU A 192 -6.36 15.81 1.93
N ILE A 193 -7.17 15.68 0.88
CA ILE A 193 -8.62 15.92 0.95
C ILE A 193 -9.24 14.97 1.99
N LEU A 194 -8.89 13.68 1.94
CA LEU A 194 -9.42 12.71 2.90
C LEU A 194 -8.97 12.97 4.33
N LEU A 195 -7.69 13.30 4.56
CA LEU A 195 -7.21 13.62 5.91
C LEU A 195 -7.92 14.83 6.50
N VAL A 196 -8.16 15.88 5.69
CA VAL A 196 -8.93 17.06 6.12
C VAL A 196 -10.37 16.65 6.48
N VAL A 197 -11.05 15.93 5.60
CA VAL A 197 -12.44 15.47 5.81
C VAL A 197 -12.54 14.57 7.05
N PHE A 198 -11.68 13.56 7.17
CA PHE A 198 -11.67 12.65 8.31
C PHE A 198 -11.29 13.35 9.61
N PHE A 199 -10.36 14.30 9.58
CA PHE A 199 -10.04 15.11 10.74
C PHE A 199 -11.28 15.86 11.24
N PHE A 200 -12.03 16.54 10.38
CA PHE A 200 -13.22 17.26 10.83
C PHE A 200 -14.32 16.35 11.38
N ILE A 201 -14.50 15.17 10.79
CA ILE A 201 -15.49 14.18 11.24
C ILE A 201 -15.08 13.51 12.56
N ASP A 202 -13.79 13.26 12.77
CA ASP A 202 -13.28 12.34 13.79
C ASP A 202 -12.27 12.96 14.78
N LYS A 203 -12.08 14.29 14.74
CA LYS A 203 -11.14 15.05 15.58
C LYS A 203 -11.18 14.71 17.06
N ILE A 204 -12.35 14.38 17.61
CA ILE A 204 -12.51 14.07 19.04
C ILE A 204 -11.80 12.77 19.38
N ASP A 205 -11.99 11.72 18.58
CA ASP A 205 -11.34 10.43 18.85
C ASP A 205 -9.88 10.42 18.43
N LEU A 206 -9.52 11.16 17.37
CA LEU A 206 -8.11 11.39 17.03
C LEU A 206 -7.37 12.11 18.16
N LYS A 207 -8.01 13.10 18.79
CA LYS A 207 -7.48 13.78 19.97
C LYS A 207 -7.31 12.82 21.15
N LYS A 208 -8.30 11.95 21.44
CA LYS A 208 -8.17 10.91 22.48
C LYS A 208 -7.01 9.95 22.21
N ASN A 209 -6.88 9.48 20.97
CA ASN A 209 -5.77 8.61 20.54
C ASN A 209 -4.42 9.29 20.75
N TRP A 210 -4.31 10.57 20.45
CA TRP A 210 -3.11 11.37 20.66
C TRP A 210 -2.81 11.60 22.15
N GLU A 211 -3.82 11.91 22.95
CA GLU A 211 -3.70 12.08 24.40
C GLU A 211 -3.24 10.78 25.08
N ALA A 212 -3.75 9.63 24.63
CA ALA A 212 -3.30 8.33 25.11
C ALA A 212 -1.80 8.11 24.80
N ILE A 213 -1.34 8.44 23.59
CA ILE A 213 0.08 8.35 23.22
C ILE A 213 0.93 9.25 24.10
N LYS A 214 0.49 10.49 24.35
CA LYS A 214 1.20 11.44 25.23
C LYS A 214 1.28 10.96 26.68
N ALA A 215 0.25 10.28 27.18
CA ALA A 215 0.23 9.75 28.53
C ALA A 215 1.22 8.59 28.71
N GLU A 216 1.34 7.71 27.71
CA GLU A 216 2.17 6.49 27.80
C GLU A 216 3.11 6.31 26.58
N PRO A 217 4.01 7.27 26.27
CA PRO A 217 4.75 7.28 25.00
C PRO A 217 5.64 6.05 24.83
N LYS A 218 6.31 5.60 25.89
CA LYS A 218 7.18 4.42 25.87
C LYS A 218 6.42 3.15 25.44
N LYS A 219 5.19 2.98 25.93
CA LYS A 219 4.35 1.83 25.59
C LYS A 219 3.98 1.85 24.11
N TYR A 220 3.50 2.98 23.61
CA TYR A 220 3.06 3.09 22.22
C TYR A 220 4.21 3.06 21.22
N ILE A 221 5.36 3.66 21.54
CA ILE A 221 6.59 3.52 20.75
C ILE A 221 7.05 2.06 20.70
N ALA A 222 7.04 1.36 21.84
CA ALA A 222 7.37 -0.07 21.87
C ALA A 222 6.37 -0.88 21.03
N GLN A 223 5.07 -0.59 21.11
CA GLN A 223 4.05 -1.23 20.26
C GLN A 223 4.29 -0.97 18.77
N MET A 224 4.65 0.26 18.38
CA MET A 224 5.00 0.57 16.99
C MET A 224 6.25 -0.20 16.55
N PHE A 225 7.29 -0.24 17.39
CA PHE A 225 8.52 -0.96 17.08
C PHE A 225 8.29 -2.48 16.93
N TYR A 226 7.57 -3.11 17.86
CA TYR A 226 7.21 -4.52 17.73
C TYR A 226 6.29 -4.77 16.54
N GLY A 227 5.37 -3.84 16.24
CA GLY A 227 4.55 -3.85 15.04
C GLY A 227 5.38 -3.90 13.76
N PHE A 228 6.40 -3.05 13.68
CA PHE A 228 7.33 -2.99 12.57
C PHE A 228 8.16 -4.28 12.42
N LEU A 229 8.66 -4.85 13.52
CA LEU A 229 9.33 -6.16 13.47
C LEU A 229 8.40 -7.29 13.02
N MET A 230 7.14 -7.28 13.48
CA MET A 230 6.13 -8.24 12.99
C MET A 230 5.85 -8.06 11.51
N MET A 231 5.91 -6.83 10.98
CA MET A 231 5.75 -6.55 9.55
C MET A 231 6.85 -7.22 8.72
N PHE A 232 8.11 -7.09 9.14
CA PHE A 232 9.22 -7.78 8.49
C PHE A 232 9.05 -9.30 8.50
N ALA A 233 8.72 -9.88 9.67
CA ALA A 233 8.49 -11.31 9.77
C ALA A 233 7.31 -11.78 8.89
N ALA A 234 6.23 -11.01 8.85
CA ALA A 234 5.06 -11.30 8.02
C ALA A 234 5.38 -11.26 6.52
N ASN A 235 6.11 -10.24 6.05
CA ASN A 235 6.56 -10.14 4.66
C ASN A 235 7.53 -11.28 4.29
N PHE A 236 8.48 -11.60 5.18
CA PHE A 236 9.41 -12.71 4.96
C PHE A 236 8.67 -14.05 4.80
N LEU A 237 7.70 -14.34 5.69
CA LEU A 237 6.88 -15.55 5.58
C LEU A 237 5.99 -15.53 4.34
N ALA A 238 5.42 -14.38 3.97
CA ALA A 238 4.62 -14.24 2.76
C ALA A 238 5.45 -14.56 1.51
N ASN A 239 6.69 -14.08 1.42
CA ASN A 239 7.59 -14.38 0.30
C ASN A 239 7.96 -15.86 0.22
N ILE A 240 8.16 -16.54 1.35
CA ILE A 240 8.35 -18.01 1.35
C ILE A 240 7.13 -18.72 0.77
N ILE A 241 5.92 -18.26 1.10
CA ILE A 241 4.68 -18.83 0.59
C ILE A 241 4.55 -18.56 -0.92
N LEU A 242 4.86 -17.36 -1.39
CA LEU A 242 4.86 -17.02 -2.82
C LEU A 242 5.85 -17.89 -3.60
N MET A 243 7.05 -18.09 -3.08
CA MET A 243 8.06 -18.98 -3.67
C MET A 243 7.57 -20.42 -3.78
N PHE A 244 6.82 -20.91 -2.78
CA PHE A 244 6.21 -22.24 -2.84
C PHE A 244 5.18 -22.37 -3.99
N PHE A 245 4.53 -21.28 -4.37
CA PHE A 245 3.64 -21.22 -5.53
C PHE A 245 4.34 -20.87 -6.85
N GLY A 246 5.67 -20.74 -6.86
CA GLY A 246 6.46 -20.40 -8.04
C GLY A 246 6.33 -18.93 -8.47
N THR A 247 5.88 -18.05 -7.56
CA THR A 247 5.81 -16.60 -7.81
C THR A 247 7.03 -15.93 -7.18
N THR A 248 7.94 -15.48 -8.02
CA THR A 248 9.15 -14.73 -7.63
C THR A 248 9.10 -13.28 -8.12
N GLU A 249 8.12 -12.94 -8.94
CA GLU A 249 7.95 -11.60 -9.50
C GLU A 249 7.45 -10.59 -8.46
N THR A 250 7.94 -9.37 -8.59
CA THR A 250 7.43 -8.21 -7.85
C THR A 250 5.95 -7.98 -8.17
N SER A 251 5.14 -7.66 -7.17
CA SER A 251 3.71 -7.40 -7.40
C SER A 251 3.50 -6.20 -8.34
N ASN A 252 2.49 -6.26 -9.21
CA ASN A 252 2.14 -5.14 -10.10
C ASN A 252 1.90 -3.83 -9.35
N ASN A 253 1.35 -3.89 -8.13
CA ASN A 253 1.20 -2.71 -7.29
C ASN A 253 2.55 -2.11 -6.87
N GLU A 254 3.52 -2.94 -6.50
CA GLU A 254 4.87 -2.49 -6.20
C GLU A 254 5.61 -1.99 -7.44
N VAL A 255 5.44 -2.63 -8.60
CA VAL A 255 5.96 -2.15 -9.89
C VAL A 255 5.39 -0.77 -10.24
N ALA A 256 4.08 -0.57 -10.07
CA ALA A 256 3.42 0.71 -10.30
C ALA A 256 3.90 1.80 -9.33
N ILE A 257 4.11 1.48 -8.05
CA ILE A 257 4.69 2.43 -7.10
C ILE A 257 6.14 2.75 -7.48
N ARG A 258 6.95 1.72 -7.77
CA ARG A 258 8.37 1.87 -8.15
C ARG A 258 8.52 2.74 -9.38
N SER A 259 7.67 2.57 -10.39
CA SER A 259 7.75 3.37 -11.62
C SER A 259 7.56 4.87 -11.34
N MET A 260 6.87 5.27 -10.28
CA MET A 260 6.69 6.69 -9.93
C MET A 260 7.95 7.35 -9.38
N PHE A 261 8.94 6.58 -8.91
CA PHE A 261 10.17 7.11 -8.36
C PHE A 261 11.13 7.55 -9.48
N ASN A 262 11.72 8.72 -9.32
CA ASN A 262 12.83 9.21 -10.15
C ASN A 262 13.76 10.12 -9.31
N ALA A 263 14.89 10.51 -9.87
CA ALA A 263 15.91 11.29 -9.15
C ALA A 263 15.49 12.74 -8.83
N ASN A 264 14.32 13.19 -9.28
CA ASN A 264 13.85 14.56 -9.03
C ASN A 264 13.50 14.75 -7.53
N PRO A 265 14.18 15.64 -6.79
CA PRO A 265 13.95 15.82 -5.36
C PRO A 265 12.52 16.27 -5.00
N LEU A 266 11.86 17.04 -5.88
CA LEU A 266 10.48 17.45 -5.66
C LEU A 266 9.54 16.24 -5.73
N ASN A 267 9.72 15.37 -6.72
CA ASN A 267 8.92 14.15 -6.87
C ASN A 267 9.14 13.21 -5.67
N LEU A 268 10.39 12.97 -5.28
CA LEU A 268 10.72 12.17 -4.09
C LEU A 268 10.09 12.74 -2.81
N GLY A 269 10.12 14.06 -2.64
CA GLY A 269 9.49 14.74 -1.51
C GLY A 269 7.97 14.58 -1.50
N ILE A 270 7.31 14.70 -2.66
CA ILE A 270 5.86 14.47 -2.79
C ILE A 270 5.53 13.02 -2.42
N LEU A 271 6.25 12.03 -2.95
CA LEU A 271 6.05 10.61 -2.65
C LEU A 271 6.26 10.28 -1.16
N PHE A 272 7.25 10.92 -0.51
CA PHE A 272 7.47 10.77 0.92
C PHE A 272 6.26 11.22 1.73
N PHE A 273 5.71 12.41 1.44
CA PHE A 273 4.54 12.90 2.16
C PHE A 273 3.27 12.14 1.80
N SER A 274 3.07 11.77 0.53
CA SER A 274 1.87 11.07 0.09
C SER A 274 1.91 9.58 0.50
N ILE A 275 2.71 8.76 -0.18
CA ILE A 275 2.75 7.29 0.00
C ILE A 275 3.46 6.88 1.30
N GLY A 276 4.46 7.67 1.74
CA GLY A 276 5.20 7.39 2.97
C GLY A 276 4.44 7.73 4.26
N ILE A 277 3.57 8.74 4.23
CA ILE A 277 2.92 9.30 5.43
C ILE A 277 1.39 9.32 5.31
N MET A 278 0.85 10.07 4.35
CA MET A 278 -0.57 10.41 4.34
C MET A 278 -1.47 9.25 3.92
N VAL A 279 -1.08 8.48 2.90
CA VAL A 279 -1.79 7.28 2.42
C VAL A 279 -1.90 6.23 3.54
N PRO A 280 -0.82 5.83 4.24
CA PRO A 280 -0.91 4.95 5.41
C PRO A 280 -1.92 5.39 6.47
N ILE A 281 -1.99 6.69 6.79
CA ILE A 281 -2.94 7.21 7.79
C ILE A 281 -4.38 7.07 7.27
N VAL A 282 -4.63 7.45 6.01
CA VAL A 282 -5.95 7.31 5.37
C VAL A 282 -6.41 5.85 5.37
N GLU A 283 -5.53 4.94 4.95
CA GLU A 283 -5.82 3.51 4.89
C GLU A 283 -6.11 2.95 6.27
N GLU A 284 -5.32 3.28 7.29
CA GLU A 284 -5.55 2.77 8.64
C GLU A 284 -6.83 3.34 9.26
N ILE A 285 -7.21 4.58 8.95
CA ILE A 285 -8.54 5.11 9.29
C ILE A 285 -9.64 4.29 8.60
N ILE A 286 -9.50 3.97 7.31
CA ILE A 286 -10.51 3.19 6.60
C ILE A 286 -10.57 1.75 7.09
N TYR A 287 -9.47 1.02 7.13
CA TYR A 287 -9.51 -0.42 7.40
C TYR A 287 -9.57 -0.75 8.89
N ARG A 288 -8.87 0.01 9.75
CA ARG A 288 -8.84 -0.27 11.19
C ARG A 288 -9.86 0.51 11.97
N LYS A 289 -10.18 1.74 11.60
CA LYS A 289 -11.23 2.48 12.31
C LYS A 289 -12.60 2.22 11.70
N VAL A 290 -12.79 2.44 10.40
CA VAL A 290 -14.10 2.37 9.76
C VAL A 290 -14.55 0.92 9.56
N VAL A 291 -13.87 0.15 8.71
CA VAL A 291 -14.23 -1.23 8.36
C VAL A 291 -14.24 -2.13 9.60
N PHE A 292 -13.22 -2.04 10.45
CA PHE A 292 -13.18 -2.80 11.70
C PHE A 292 -14.40 -2.52 12.60
N THR A 293 -14.80 -1.25 12.77
CA THR A 293 -16.00 -0.89 13.57
C THR A 293 -17.27 -1.47 12.95
N LEU A 294 -17.37 -1.49 11.62
CA LEU A 294 -18.53 -2.03 10.92
C LEU A 294 -18.65 -3.56 11.06
N ILE A 295 -17.52 -4.26 11.20
CA ILE A 295 -17.45 -5.72 11.28
C ILE A 295 -17.48 -6.21 12.73
N GLU A 296 -16.80 -5.56 13.68
CA GLU A 296 -16.62 -6.08 15.06
C GLU A 296 -17.93 -6.23 15.83
N LYS A 297 -18.98 -5.51 15.44
CA LYS A 297 -20.32 -5.67 16.03
C LYS A 297 -20.92 -7.08 15.81
N HIS A 298 -20.41 -7.82 14.83
CA HIS A 298 -20.97 -9.10 14.40
C HIS A 298 -20.03 -10.29 14.65
N LEU A 299 -18.73 -10.05 14.86
CA LEU A 299 -17.71 -11.08 14.86
C LEU A 299 -16.72 -10.97 16.03
N LYS A 300 -16.10 -12.10 16.39
CA LYS A 300 -14.99 -12.13 17.34
C LYS A 300 -13.77 -11.40 16.74
N PHE A 301 -12.98 -10.76 17.61
CA PHE A 301 -11.85 -9.92 17.20
C PHE A 301 -10.88 -10.59 16.20
N LYS A 302 -10.60 -11.90 16.34
CA LYS A 302 -9.73 -12.63 15.40
C LYS A 302 -10.29 -12.66 13.97
N LEU A 303 -11.60 -12.91 13.83
CA LEU A 303 -12.26 -12.86 12.52
C LEU A 303 -12.34 -11.43 12.00
N THR A 304 -12.57 -10.45 12.87
CA THR A 304 -12.57 -9.03 12.47
C THR A 304 -11.23 -8.61 11.88
N ILE A 305 -10.11 -9.01 12.52
CA ILE A 305 -8.76 -8.77 12.01
C ILE A 305 -8.59 -9.44 10.64
N LEU A 306 -8.94 -10.72 10.53
CA LEU A 306 -8.78 -11.47 9.27
C LEU A 306 -9.58 -10.86 8.12
N ILE A 307 -10.85 -10.51 8.33
CA ILE A 307 -11.69 -9.94 7.26
C ILE A 307 -11.22 -8.53 6.90
N SER A 308 -10.87 -7.69 7.89
CA SER A 308 -10.28 -6.37 7.65
C SER A 308 -8.97 -6.47 6.84
N ALA A 309 -8.15 -7.49 7.12
CA ALA A 309 -6.91 -7.75 6.39
C ALA A 309 -7.15 -8.23 4.95
N LEU A 310 -8.12 -9.11 4.73
CA LEU A 310 -8.49 -9.57 3.38
C LEU A 310 -9.08 -8.43 2.54
N LEU A 311 -9.90 -7.57 3.13
CA LEU A 311 -10.43 -6.38 2.43
C LEU A 311 -9.33 -5.38 2.09
N PHE A 312 -8.35 -5.19 3.00
CA PHE A 312 -7.15 -4.40 2.73
C PHE A 312 -6.37 -5.01 1.55
N ALA A 313 -6.08 -6.31 1.59
CA ALA A 313 -5.36 -7.00 0.54
C ALA A 313 -6.05 -6.93 -0.82
N PHE A 314 -7.38 -7.06 -0.84
CA PHE A 314 -8.17 -7.01 -2.06
C PHE A 314 -8.00 -5.68 -2.83
N MET A 315 -7.87 -4.58 -2.10
CA MET A 315 -7.70 -3.25 -2.70
C MET A 315 -6.29 -2.99 -3.24
N HIS A 316 -5.34 -3.90 -2.97
CA HIS A 316 -3.97 -3.83 -3.48
C HIS A 316 -3.72 -4.79 -4.65
N ILE A 317 -4.73 -5.59 -5.04
CA ILE A 317 -4.61 -6.50 -6.18
C ILE A 317 -4.61 -5.70 -7.48
N GLN A 318 -3.61 -5.94 -8.32
CA GLN A 318 -3.55 -5.45 -9.69
C GLN A 318 -3.31 -6.62 -10.64
N GLY A 319 -4.37 -7.34 -11.00
CA GLY A 319 -4.33 -8.48 -11.94
C GLY A 319 -3.88 -9.83 -11.34
N ASP A 320 -2.89 -9.84 -10.45
CA ASP A 320 -2.38 -11.06 -9.82
C ASP A 320 -2.94 -11.29 -8.42
N TYR A 321 -3.85 -12.25 -8.30
CA TYR A 321 -4.52 -12.60 -7.03
C TYR A 321 -3.59 -13.27 -6.02
N ILE A 322 -2.49 -13.91 -6.45
CA ILE A 322 -1.59 -14.58 -5.50
C ILE A 322 -0.84 -13.58 -4.62
N GLN A 323 -0.63 -12.37 -5.15
CA GLN A 323 -0.03 -11.24 -4.45
C GLN A 323 -0.92 -10.70 -3.31
N MET A 324 -2.14 -11.22 -3.11
CA MET A 324 -2.93 -10.95 -1.91
C MET A 324 -2.25 -11.42 -0.61
N ILE A 325 -1.38 -12.43 -0.69
CA ILE A 325 -0.74 -13.06 0.47
C ILE A 325 0.06 -12.05 1.31
N PRO A 326 1.06 -11.32 0.74
CA PRO A 326 1.81 -10.32 1.51
C PRO A 326 0.91 -9.21 2.07
N TYR A 327 -0.04 -8.69 1.30
CA TYR A 327 -0.96 -7.64 1.80
C TYR A 327 -1.90 -8.15 2.90
N THR A 328 -2.32 -9.43 2.85
CA THR A 328 -3.13 -10.04 3.92
C THR A 328 -2.30 -10.18 5.18
N ALA A 329 -1.04 -10.62 5.06
CA ALA A 329 -0.12 -10.74 6.20
C ALA A 329 0.11 -9.38 6.87
N MET A 330 0.35 -8.33 6.07
CA MET A 330 0.45 -6.95 6.53
C MET A 330 -0.84 -6.46 7.21
N GLY A 331 -1.99 -6.71 6.59
CA GLY A 331 -3.29 -6.36 7.15
C GLY A 331 -3.57 -7.04 8.50
N ILE A 332 -3.13 -8.29 8.68
CA ILE A 332 -3.24 -9.02 9.96
C ILE A 332 -2.39 -8.34 11.03
N VAL A 333 -1.14 -7.98 10.73
CA VAL A 333 -0.24 -7.29 11.67
C VAL A 333 -0.83 -5.95 12.09
N LEU A 334 -1.28 -5.13 11.13
CA LEU A 334 -1.88 -3.82 11.41
C LEU A 334 -3.18 -3.94 12.21
N GLY A 335 -4.03 -4.92 11.87
CA GLY A 335 -5.23 -5.25 12.64
C GLY A 335 -4.92 -5.69 14.08
N TYR A 336 -3.88 -6.49 14.27
CA TYR A 336 -3.42 -6.90 15.59
C TYR A 336 -2.86 -5.73 16.41
N VAL A 337 -2.01 -4.88 15.82
CA VAL A 337 -1.47 -3.67 16.47
C VAL A 337 -2.59 -2.72 16.87
N TYR A 338 -3.56 -2.49 15.98
CA TYR A 338 -4.74 -1.68 16.27
C TYR A 338 -5.53 -2.25 17.47
N TYR A 339 -5.81 -3.55 17.46
CA TYR A 339 -6.50 -4.19 18.58
C TYR A 339 -5.70 -4.08 19.89
N LYS A 340 -4.39 -4.37 19.86
CA LYS A 340 -3.52 -4.42 21.04
C LYS A 340 -3.22 -3.04 21.63
N SER A 341 -3.25 -2.00 20.81
CA SER A 341 -3.11 -0.61 21.23
C SER A 341 -4.39 -0.01 21.83
N GLY A 342 -5.45 -0.82 22.00
CA GLY A 342 -6.73 -0.34 22.52
C GLY A 342 -7.53 0.42 21.47
N ARG A 343 -7.45 0.00 20.20
CA ARG A 343 -8.10 0.65 19.04
C ARG A 343 -7.56 2.06 18.76
N ASN A 344 -6.27 2.26 19.00
CA ASN A 344 -5.59 3.52 18.69
C ASN A 344 -5.08 3.50 17.24
N VAL A 345 -5.85 4.13 16.34
CA VAL A 345 -5.54 4.16 14.90
C VAL A 345 -4.21 4.86 14.59
N LEU A 346 -3.74 5.77 15.44
CA LEU A 346 -2.45 6.45 15.23
C LEU A 346 -1.28 5.49 15.46
N VAL A 347 -1.45 4.45 16.27
CA VAL A 347 -0.42 3.45 16.55
C VAL A 347 -0.25 2.52 15.35
N SER A 348 -1.35 2.03 14.79
CA SER A 348 -1.29 1.20 13.58
C SER A 348 -0.86 2.04 12.35
N SER A 349 -1.30 3.30 12.25
CA SER A 349 -0.78 4.26 11.26
C SER A 349 0.73 4.43 11.39
N GLY A 350 1.27 4.57 12.60
CA GLY A 350 2.72 4.68 12.82
C GLY A 350 3.50 3.44 12.35
N VAL A 351 2.98 2.23 12.59
CA VAL A 351 3.60 0.99 12.07
C VAL A 351 3.60 0.96 10.55
N HIS A 352 2.46 1.32 9.94
CA HIS A 352 2.32 1.37 8.49
C HIS A 352 3.27 2.40 7.88
N MET A 353 3.31 3.62 8.43
CA MET A 353 4.25 4.66 8.02
C MET A 353 5.69 4.19 8.13
N LEU A 354 6.10 3.53 9.22
CA LEU A 354 7.46 2.99 9.34
C LEU A 354 7.79 1.98 8.24
N ASN A 355 6.85 1.11 7.88
CA ASN A 355 7.00 0.18 6.76
C ASN A 355 7.19 0.91 5.42
N ASN A 356 6.33 1.88 5.12
CA ASN A 356 6.41 2.61 3.85
C ASN A 356 7.62 3.54 3.79
N LEU A 357 8.04 4.13 4.93
CA LEU A 357 9.27 4.91 5.02
C LEU A 357 10.50 4.03 4.77
N TYR A 358 10.52 2.80 5.27
CA TYR A 358 11.57 1.85 4.93
C TYR A 358 11.62 1.61 3.42
N SER A 359 10.50 1.25 2.77
CA SER A 359 10.46 1.06 1.31
C SER A 359 10.88 2.31 0.53
N TRP A 360 10.41 3.51 0.94
CA TRP A 360 10.80 4.77 0.31
C TRP A 360 12.30 5.01 0.41
N ILE A 361 12.92 4.77 1.58
CA ILE A 361 14.37 4.90 1.76
C ILE A 361 15.09 3.92 0.83
N MET A 362 14.64 2.66 0.75
CA MET A 362 15.26 1.67 -0.13
C MET A 362 15.24 2.12 -1.60
N TYR A 363 14.10 2.59 -2.11
CA TYR A 363 14.03 3.10 -3.49
C TYR A 363 14.91 4.34 -3.70
N VAL A 364 14.97 5.27 -2.74
CA VAL A 364 15.87 6.42 -2.84
C VAL A 364 17.33 5.98 -2.91
N LEU A 365 17.75 5.04 -2.06
CA LEU A 365 19.12 4.51 -2.08
C LEU A 365 19.43 3.83 -3.42
N MET A 366 18.46 3.11 -4.01
CA MET A 366 18.60 2.49 -5.34
C MET A 366 18.77 3.54 -6.44
N ILE A 367 17.93 4.59 -6.46
CA ILE A 367 17.99 5.65 -7.49
C ILE A 367 19.34 6.37 -7.48
N TYR A 368 19.93 6.57 -6.29
CA TYR A 368 21.25 7.19 -6.16
C TYR A 368 22.41 6.19 -6.31
N GLY A 369 22.14 4.93 -6.70
CA GLY A 369 23.16 3.90 -6.94
C GLY A 369 23.94 3.49 -5.67
N ILE A 370 23.39 3.73 -4.48
CA ILE A 370 24.03 3.37 -3.21
C ILE A 370 23.89 1.87 -2.94
N ILE A 371 22.80 1.26 -3.42
CA ILE A 371 22.54 -0.18 -3.39
C ILE A 371 22.11 -0.66 -4.78
N SER A 372 22.54 -1.85 -5.18
CA SER A 372 22.08 -2.53 -6.40
C SER A 372 20.81 -3.35 -6.13
N LEU A 373 20.09 -3.70 -7.20
CA LEU A 373 18.97 -4.65 -7.17
C LEU A 373 19.39 -6.01 -6.60
#